data_AF-A0AAU7AM07-F1
#
_entry.id   AF-A0AAU7AM07-F1
#
_cell.length_a   1.000
_cell.length_b   1.000
_cell.length_c   1.000
_cell.angle_alpha   90.00
_cell.angle_beta   90.00
_cell.angle_gamma   90.00
#
_symmetry.space_group_name_H-M   'P 1'
#
loop_
_entity.id
_entity.type
_entity.pdbx_description
1 polymer ?
#
loop_
_entity_poly.entity_id
_entity_poly.type
_entity_poly.pdbx_seq_one_letter_code
_entity_poly.pdbx_strand_id
1 'polypeptide(L)' 'MSPSVSDARLSAHRVDITLSDGRRILVEGATALPAVLALVEGLMV' A
#
# COMPACT_ATOMS: atom_id res chain seq x y z
N MET A 1 18.64 -8.36 2.01
CA MET A 1 17.49 -9.03 2.64
C MET A 1 16.59 -9.55 1.54
N SER A 2 16.41 -10.86 1.45
CA SER A 2 15.46 -11.48 0.53
C SER A 2 14.05 -11.30 1.08
N PRO A 3 13.05 -10.85 0.30
CA PRO A 3 11.67 -10.82 0.77
C PRO A 3 11.22 -12.26 1.12
N SER A 4 10.56 -12.43 2.25
CA SER A 4 10.09 -13.74 2.72
C SER A 4 8.93 -14.21 1.84
N VAL A 5 8.79 -15.52 1.62
CA VAL A 5 7.69 -16.11 0.84
C VAL A 5 6.30 -15.75 1.43
N SER A 6 6.25 -15.29 2.68
CA SER A 6 5.03 -14.76 3.32
C SER A 6 4.59 -13.40 2.78
N ASP A 7 5.49 -12.57 2.25
CA ASP A 7 5.18 -11.24 1.70
C ASP A 7 4.37 -11.32 0.39
N ALA A 8 4.31 -12.51 -0.23
CA ALA A 8 3.69 -12.74 -1.54
C ALA A 8 2.21 -13.17 -1.49
N ARG A 9 1.54 -13.22 -0.32
CA ARG A 9 0.19 -13.83 -0.24
C ARG A 9 -0.98 -12.87 -0.10
N LEU A 10 -0.77 -11.65 0.38
CA LEU A 10 -1.87 -10.74 0.64
C LEU A 10 -1.84 -9.56 -0.34
N SER A 11 -2.86 -9.51 -1.18
CA SER A 11 -3.14 -8.40 -2.08
C SER A 11 -4.49 -7.77 -1.75
N ALA A 12 -4.58 -6.47 -1.97
CA ALA A 12 -5.83 -5.71 -1.96
C ALA A 12 -6.18 -5.35 -3.41
N HIS A 13 -7.46 -5.44 -3.77
CA HIS A 13 -7.94 -5.01 -5.09
C HIS A 13 -8.23 -3.52 -5.18
N ARG A 14 -8.49 -2.90 -4.02
CA ARG A 14 -8.78 -1.49 -3.89
C ARG A 14 -8.27 -1.00 -2.54
N VAL A 15 -7.48 0.05 -2.54
CA VAL A 15 -6.99 0.70 -1.33
C VAL A 15 -7.39 2.17 -1.38
N ASP A 16 -8.17 2.62 -0.40
CA ASP A 16 -8.50 4.02 -0.20
C ASP A 16 -7.67 4.54 0.97
N ILE A 17 -6.85 5.56 0.71
CA ILE A 17 -6.01 6.21 1.70
C ILE A 17 -6.51 7.65 1.84
N THR A 18 -7.10 7.96 2.99
CA THR A 18 -7.41 9.35 3.34
C THR A 18 -6.24 9.96 4.10
N LEU A 19 -5.72 11.07 3.57
CA LEU A 19 -4.65 11.83 4.20
C LEU A 19 -5.24 12.85 5.18
N SER A 20 -4.48 13.18 6.23
CA SER A 20 -4.90 14.13 7.26
C SER A 20 -5.14 15.54 6.72
N ASP A 21 -4.55 15.89 5.57
CA ASP A 21 -4.76 17.16 4.86
C ASP A 21 -6.06 17.19 4.03
N GLY A 22 -6.87 16.13 4.11
CA GLY A 22 -8.14 16.00 3.40
C GLY A 22 -8.02 15.46 1.97
N ARG A 23 -6.80 15.25 1.45
CA ARG A 23 -6.61 14.57 0.16
C ARG A 23 -6.89 13.07 0.28
N ARG A 24 -7.15 12.44 -0.86
CA ARG A 24 -7.37 10.99 -0.96
C ARG A 24 -6.53 10.38 -2.06
N ILE A 25 -6.03 9.19 -1.81
CA ILE A 25 -5.33 8.37 -2.80
C ILE A 25 -6.12 7.08 -2.96
N LEU A 26 -6.45 6.77 -4.21
CA LEU A 26 -7.09 5.52 -4.59
C LEU A 26 -6.10 4.67 -5.37
N VAL A 27 -5.86 3.45 -4.89
CA VAL A 27 -5.13 2.43 -5.63
C VAL A 27 -6.13 1.40 -6.14
N GLU A 28 -6.14 1.19 -7.46
CA GLU A 28 -7.02 0.23 -8.12
C GLU A 28 -6.19 -0.92 -8.73
N GLY A 29 -6.75 -2.12 -8.68
CA GLY A 29 -6.09 -3.34 -9.15
C GLY A 29 -5.38 -4.10 -8.04
N ALA A 30 -5.03 -5.36 -8.32
CA ALA A 30 -4.41 -6.24 -7.36
C ALA A 30 -3.03 -5.69 -6.94
N THR A 31 -2.94 -5.24 -5.69
CA THR A 31 -1.74 -4.61 -5.12
C THR A 31 -1.30 -5.38 -3.89
N ALA A 32 -0.05 -5.82 -3.84
CA ALA A 32 0.49 -6.51 -2.68
C ALA A 32 0.52 -5.57 -1.46
N LEU A 33 0.11 -6.05 -0.28
CA LEU A 33 0.12 -5.23 0.94
C LEU A 33 1.49 -4.62 1.27
N PRO A 34 2.64 -5.29 1.04
CA PRO A 34 3.95 -4.65 1.20
C PRO A 34 4.15 -3.42 0.31
N ALA A 35 3.59 -3.42 -0.92
CA ALA A 35 3.65 -2.25 -1.80
C ALA A 35 2.75 -1.10 -1.29
N VAL A 36 1.62 -1.43 -0.65
CA VAL A 36 0.79 -0.44 0.03
C VAL A 36 1.53 0.19 1.21
N LEU A 37 2.24 -0.63 2.00
CA LEU A 37 3.06 -0.13 3.10
C LEU A 37 4.15 0.83 2.59
N ALA A 38 4.90 0.43 1.57
CA ALA A 38 5.94 1.28 0.96
C ALA A 38 5.38 2.60 0.41
N LEU A 39 4.15 2.59 -0.14
CA LEU A 39 3.47 3.81 -0.55
C LEU A 39 3.20 4.73 0.65
N VAL A 40 2.66 4.21 1.75
CA VAL A 40 2.38 5.00 2.96
C VAL A 40 3.67 5.59 3.53
N GLU A 41 4.74 4.80 3.60
CA GLU A 41 6.06 5.27 4.05
C GLU A 41 6.58 6.42 3.18
N GLY A 42 6.42 6.37 1.86
CA GLY A 42 6.80 7.45 0.95
C GLY A 42 5.96 8.72 1.05
N LEU A 43 4.81 8.67 1.75
CA LEU A 43 3.95 9.83 2.00
C LEU A 43 4.24 10.51 3.36
N MET A 44 5.05 9.87 4.21
CA MET A 44 5.47 10.43 5.50
C MET A 44 6.56 11.48 5.26
N VAL A 45 6.21 12.76 5.38
CA VAL A 45 7.10 13.92 5.29
C VAL A 45 7.33 14.52 6.67
#